data_AF-A0A0G2BFX2-F1
#
_entry.id   AF-A0A0G2BFX2-F1
#
_cell.length_a   1.000
_cell.length_b   1.000
_cell.length_c   1.000
_cell.angle_alpha   90.00
_cell.angle_beta   90.00
_cell.angle_gamma   90.00
#
_symmetry.space_group_name_H-M   'P 1'
#
loop_
_entity.id
_entity.type
_entity.pdbx_description
1 polymer ?
#
loop_
_entity_poly.entity_id
_entity_poly.type
_entity_poly.pdbx_seq_one_letter_code
_entity_poly.pdbx_strand_id
1 'polypeptide(L)'
;MIIKNDNERAALIEGGKRLAHILSQLRSRVTPGVSAEELDDLAEQLICEGGDEPCFLGYTPEGANRQYPASLCVSVNDEVVHGIPNESAKML
;
A
#
# COMPACT_ATOMS: atom_id res chain seq x y z
N MET A 1 -19.30 6.17 -4.15
CA MET A 1 -19.14 6.00 -2.69
C MET A 1 -20.36 6.60 -2.01
N ILE A 2 -21.13 5.82 -1.24
CA ILE A 2 -22.33 6.31 -0.53
C ILE A 2 -22.03 6.21 0.96
N ILE A 3 -22.05 7.35 1.66
CA ILE A 3 -21.88 7.42 3.13
C ILE A 3 -23.28 7.38 3.73
N LYS A 4 -23.58 6.36 4.52
CA LYS A 4 -24.94 6.10 5.04
C LYS A 4 -25.18 6.72 6.39
N ASN A 5 -24.13 6.95 7.19
CA ASN A 5 -24.23 7.48 8.54
C ASN A 5 -22.92 8.14 8.99
N ASP A 6 -22.97 8.83 10.13
CA ASP A 6 -21.83 9.57 10.68
C ASP A 6 -20.67 8.67 11.11
N ASN A 7 -20.93 7.42 11.49
CA ASN A 7 -19.86 6.47 11.83
C ASN A 7 -19.05 6.08 10.59
N GLU A 8 -19.71 5.81 9.45
CA GLU A 8 -19.04 5.58 8.17
C GLU A 8 -18.22 6.81 7.75
N ARG A 9 -18.79 8.01 7.91
CA ARG A 9 -18.07 9.26 7.63
C ARG A 9 -16.82 9.40 8.49
N ALA A 10 -16.92 9.16 9.79
CA ALA A 10 -15.82 9.27 10.74
C ALA A 10 -14.73 8.23 10.43
N ALA A 11 -15.11 6.98 10.15
CA ALA A 11 -14.18 5.91 9.81
C ALA A 11 -13.39 6.21 8.53
N LEU A 12 -14.03 6.74 7.49
CA LEU A 12 -13.36 7.13 6.25
C LEU A 12 -12.38 8.29 6.44
N ILE A 13 -12.74 9.27 7.26
CA ILE A 13 -11.84 10.37 7.61
C ILE A 13 -10.62 9.84 8.36
N GLU A 14 -10.82 8.95 9.32
CA GLU A 14 -9.72 8.39 10.10
C GLU A 14 -8.81 7.52 9.25
N GLY A 15 -9.36 6.62 8.44
CA GLY A 15 -8.59 5.82 7.47
C GLY A 15 -7.78 6.69 6.51
N GLY A 16 -8.36 7.82 6.05
CA GLY A 16 -7.64 8.79 5.21
C GLY A 16 -6.44 9.44 5.91
N LYS A 17 -6.55 9.78 7.20
CA LYS A 17 -5.43 10.32 7.98
C LYS A 17 -4.32 9.29 8.16
N ARG A 18 -4.67 8.04 8.47
CA ARG A 18 -3.73 6.94 8.66
C ARG A 18 -2.99 6.63 7.35
N LEU A 19 -3.71 6.54 6.24
CA LEU A 19 -3.11 6.42 4.90
C LEU A 19 -2.16 7.58 4.59
N ALA A 20 -2.56 8.82 4.85
CA ALA A 20 -1.71 9.99 4.61
C ALA A 20 -0.43 9.98 5.45
N HIS A 21 -0.52 9.53 6.72
CA HIS A 21 0.64 9.36 7.58
C HIS A 21 1.63 8.34 7.01
N ILE A 22 1.14 7.16 6.63
CA ILE A 22 1.98 6.08 6.05
C ILE A 22 2.63 6.55 4.75
N LEU A 23 1.88 7.17 3.83
CA LEU A 23 2.43 7.72 2.59
C LEU A 23 3.50 8.78 2.84
N SER A 24 3.36 9.59 3.90
CA SER A 24 4.39 10.57 4.27
C SER A 24 5.68 9.91 4.76
N GLN A 25 5.58 8.82 5.53
CA GLN A 25 6.75 8.05 5.98
C GLN A 25 7.45 7.39 4.79
N LEU A 26 6.68 6.70 3.93
CA LEU A 26 7.21 6.06 2.71
C LEU A 26 7.90 7.08 1.81
N ARG A 27 7.31 8.26 1.59
CA ARG A 27 7.92 9.34 0.81
C ARG A 27 9.31 9.72 1.31
N SER A 28 9.53 9.73 2.63
CA SER A 28 10.84 10.06 3.21
C SER A 28 11.90 8.98 2.96
N ARG A 29 11.46 7.75 2.66
CA ARG A 29 12.32 6.59 2.39
C ARG A 29 12.66 6.43 0.91
N VAL A 30 11.94 7.08 0.00
CA VAL A 30 12.19 7.04 -1.45
C VAL A 30 13.47 7.82 -1.78
N THR A 31 14.58 7.12 -1.87
CA THR A 31 15.90 7.66 -2.25
C THR A 31 16.63 6.69 -3.19
N PRO A 32 17.67 7.12 -3.92
CA PRO A 32 18.44 6.21 -4.77
C PRO A 32 19.04 5.04 -3.99
N GLY A 33 18.94 3.83 -4.56
CA GLY A 33 19.49 2.61 -3.96
C GLY A 33 18.58 1.92 -2.94
N VAL A 34 17.34 2.39 -2.80
CA VAL A 34 16.29 1.74 -2.01
C VAL A 34 15.52 0.79 -2.92
N SER A 35 15.27 -0.44 -2.46
CA SER A 35 14.45 -1.38 -3.20
C SER A 35 12.95 -1.15 -3.01
N ALA A 36 12.15 -1.58 -3.98
CA ALA A 36 10.69 -1.59 -3.85
C ALA A 36 10.22 -2.51 -2.71
N GLU A 37 10.91 -3.63 -2.47
CA GLU A 37 10.64 -4.55 -1.36
C GLU A 37 10.85 -3.88 0.01
N GLU A 38 11.91 -3.08 0.17
CA GLU A 38 12.13 -2.29 1.40
C GLU A 38 11.00 -1.28 1.67
N LEU A 39 10.36 -0.74 0.62
CA LEU A 39 9.20 0.13 0.78
C LEU A 39 7.94 -0.66 1.15
N ASP A 40 7.78 -1.88 0.62
CA ASP A 40 6.68 -2.78 0.95
C ASP A 40 6.75 -3.22 2.42
N ASP A 41 7.93 -3.64 2.87
CA ASP A 41 8.19 -4.02 4.27
C ASP A 41 7.86 -2.87 5.23
N LEU A 42 8.30 -1.66 4.91
CA LEU A 42 8.00 -0.47 5.70
C LEU A 42 6.50 -0.14 5.69
N ALA A 43 5.83 -0.28 4.55
CA ALA A 43 4.40 -0.07 4.45
C ALA A 43 3.63 -1.06 5.33
N GLU A 44 3.94 -2.36 5.22
CA GLU A 44 3.31 -3.41 6.02
C GLU A 44 3.52 -3.20 7.51
N GLN A 45 4.75 -2.86 7.92
CA GLN A 45 5.07 -2.54 9.31
C GLN A 45 4.21 -1.39 9.83
N LEU A 46 4.17 -0.25 9.12
CA LEU A 46 3.44 0.93 9.57
C LEU A 46 1.92 0.71 9.59
N ILE A 47 1.39 -0.06 8.65
CA ILE A 47 -0.03 -0.47 8.61
C ILE A 47 -0.36 -1.29 9.87
N CYS A 48 0.42 -2.34 10.13
CA CYS A 48 0.23 -3.23 11.27
C CYS A 48 0.41 -2.51 12.62
N GLU A 49 1.42 -1.65 12.75
CA GLU A 49 1.69 -0.86 13.96
C GLU A 49 0.55 0.11 14.30
N GLY A 50 -0.14 0.64 13.28
CA GLY A 50 -1.34 1.44 13.51
C GLY A 50 -2.54 0.60 13.98
N GLY A 51 -2.52 -0.72 13.74
CA GLY A 51 -3.66 -1.62 13.90
C GLY A 51 -4.61 -1.63 12.70
N ASP A 52 -4.11 -1.36 11.49
CA ASP A 52 -4.82 -1.61 10.23
C ASP A 52 -4.42 -2.97 9.63
N GLU A 53 -5.12 -3.39 8.58
CA GLU A 53 -4.77 -4.55 7.76
C GLU A 53 -4.33 -4.09 6.35
N PRO A 54 -3.28 -4.69 5.76
CA PRO A 54 -2.86 -4.34 4.41
C PRO A 54 -3.90 -4.79 3.38
N CYS A 55 -4.61 -3.83 2.77
CA CYS A 55 -5.74 -4.13 1.90
C CYS A 55 -5.38 -4.87 0.59
N PHE A 56 -4.13 -4.82 0.16
CA PHE A 56 -3.67 -5.49 -1.06
C PHE A 56 -3.07 -6.87 -0.81
N LEU A 57 -2.53 -7.13 0.39
CA LEU A 57 -1.88 -8.40 0.70
C LEU A 57 -2.93 -9.53 0.70
N GLY A 58 -2.79 -10.47 -0.24
CA GLY A 58 -3.74 -11.56 -0.43
C GLY A 58 -5.03 -11.15 -1.16
N TYR A 59 -5.15 -9.90 -1.63
CA TYR A 59 -6.32 -9.44 -2.36
C TYR A 59 -6.46 -10.19 -3.69
N THR A 60 -7.66 -10.72 -3.95
CA THR A 60 -7.96 -11.51 -5.16
C THR A 60 -9.23 -10.95 -5.81
N PRO A 61 -9.12 -10.03 -6.78
CA PRO A 61 -10.28 -9.51 -7.49
C PRO A 61 -10.90 -10.57 -8.41
N GLU A 62 -12.16 -10.37 -8.77
CA GLU A 62 -12.86 -11.23 -9.73
C GLU A 62 -12.08 -11.30 -11.05
N GLY A 63 -11.86 -12.52 -11.55
CA GLY A 63 -11.09 -12.77 -12.77
C GLY A 63 -9.56 -12.80 -12.59
N ALA A 64 -9.04 -12.58 -11.38
CA ALA A 64 -7.62 -12.76 -11.12
C ALA A 64 -7.22 -14.24 -11.08
N ASN A 65 -6.10 -14.58 -11.72
CA ASN A 65 -5.53 -15.92 -11.71
C ASN A 65 -4.72 -16.24 -10.44
N ARG A 66 -4.43 -15.23 -9.62
CA ARG A 66 -3.71 -15.36 -8.34
C ARG A 66 -3.98 -14.15 -7.44
N GLN A 67 -3.64 -14.30 -6.17
CA GLN A 67 -3.70 -13.23 -5.18
C GLN A 67 -2.55 -12.23 -5.39
N TYR A 68 -2.78 -10.96 -5.04
CA TYR A 68 -1.71 -9.96 -5.00
C TYR A 68 -0.79 -10.21 -3.78
N PRO A 69 0.54 -10.32 -3.95
CA PRO A 69 1.41 -10.88 -2.93
C PRO A 69 2.08 -9.85 -1.99
N ALA A 70 1.68 -8.57 -2.04
CA ALA A 70 2.35 -7.47 -1.36
C ALA A 70 1.37 -6.48 -0.72
N SER A 71 1.88 -5.67 0.21
CA SER A 71 1.11 -4.66 0.95
C SER A 71 1.00 -3.32 0.20
N LEU A 72 1.94 -3.04 -0.70
CA LEU A 72 2.09 -1.83 -1.49
C LEU A 72 2.18 -2.16 -3.00
N CYS A 73 1.70 -1.24 -3.84
CA CYS A 73 2.01 -1.24 -5.26
C CYS A 73 3.16 -0.26 -5.52
N VAL A 74 4.24 -0.72 -6.11
CA VAL A 74 5.40 0.11 -6.49
C VAL A 74 5.63 -0.04 -7.99
N SER A 75 5.23 0.98 -8.74
CA SER A 75 5.29 1.02 -10.21
C SER A 75 6.37 2.00 -10.65
N VAL A 76 7.47 1.49 -11.20
CA VAL A 76 8.67 2.28 -11.56
C VAL A 76 8.73 2.47 -13.08
N ASN A 77 9.03 3.70 -13.52
CA ASN A 77 9.23 4.07 -14.93
C ASN A 77 8.03 3.75 -15.85
N ASP A 78 8.13 2.70 -16.66
CA ASP A 78 7.15 2.29 -17.67
C ASP A 78 6.02 1.41 -17.10
N GLU A 79 6.10 1.02 -15.83
CA GLU A 79 5.01 0.35 -15.13
C GLU A 79 3.85 1.32 -14.90
N VAL A 80 2.66 0.99 -15.44
CA VAL A 80 1.49 1.86 -15.35
C VAL A 80 0.93 1.92 -13.93
N VAL A 81 0.59 0.76 -13.36
CA VAL A 81 0.04 0.56 -12.02
C VAL A 81 0.28 -0.88 -11.57
N HIS A 82 0.07 -1.18 -10.29
CA HIS A 82 0.11 -2.53 -9.71
C HIS A 82 1.45 -3.26 -9.86
N GLY A 83 2.55 -2.51 -9.98
CA GLY A 83 3.89 -3.08 -9.91
C GLY A 83 4.11 -3.79 -8.58
N ILE A 84 4.53 -5.06 -8.65
CA ILE A 84 4.70 -5.93 -7.49
C ILE A 84 6.11 -5.72 -6.92
N PRO A 85 6.25 -5.32 -5.64
CA PRO A 85 7.54 -4.95 -5.06
C PRO A 85 8.45 -6.15 -4.71
N ASN A 86 7.87 -7.33 -4.43
CA ASN A 86 8.57 -8.49 -3.86
C ASN A 86 8.79 -9.67 -4.83
N GLU A 87 8.60 -9.47 -6.14
CA GLU A 87 8.79 -10.53 -7.16
C GLU A 87 9.99 -10.30 -8.09
N SER A 88 10.46 -9.07 -8.19
CA SER A 88 11.60 -8.71 -9.02
C SER A 88 12.39 -7.61 -8.34
N ALA A 89 13.71 -7.67 -8.48
CA ALA A 89 14.59 -6.63 -7.94
C ALA A 89 14.28 -5.29 -8.65
N LYS A 90 13.69 -4.36 -7.92
CA LYS A 90 13.38 -3.01 -8.37
C LYS A 90 14.08 -2.02 -7.46
N MET A 91 14.95 -1.20 -8.04
CA MET A 91 15.68 -0.17 -7.32
C MET A 91 15.18 1.21 -7.74
N LEU A 92 15.05 2.10 -6.77
CA LEU A 92 14.74 3.52 -6.97
C LEU A 92 16.00 4.33 -7.29
#